data_AF-X1PBM9-F1
#
_entry.id   AF-X1PBM9-F1
#
_cell.length_a   1.000
_cell.length_b   1.000
_cell.length_c   1.000
_cell.angle_alpha   90.00
_cell.angle_beta   90.00
_cell.angle_gamma   90.00
#
_symmetry.space_group_name_H-M   'P 1'
#
loop_
_entity.id
_entity.type
_entity.pdbx_description
1 polymer ?
#
loop_
_entity_poly.entity_id
_entity_poly.type
_entity_poly.pdbx_seq_one_letter_code
_entity_poly.pdbx_strand_id
1 'polypeptide(L)' 'MKPGTILLGTVTDPYQPLEEKYEITRSCLKELVNSNFPVSIQTKSSLVLRDMDLIKEIKDIEVGITATIFNE' A
#
# COMPACT_ATOMS: atom_id res chain seq x y z
N MET A 1 22.78 -6.38 -8.89
CA MET A 1 22.27 -5.25 -8.08
C MET A 1 21.02 -5.70 -7.36
N LYS A 2 20.78 -5.26 -6.12
CA LYS A 2 19.49 -5.52 -5.46
C LYS A 2 18.42 -4.61 -6.10
N PRO A 3 17.19 -5.11 -6.32
CA PRO A 3 16.09 -4.25 -6.75
C PRO A 3 15.84 -3.14 -5.72
N GLY A 4 15.48 -1.95 -6.19
CA GLY A 4 15.04 -0.87 -5.32
C GLY A 4 13.66 -1.15 -4.72
N THR A 5 13.31 -0.48 -3.62
CA THR A 5 11.99 -0.62 -2.99
C THR A 5 10.97 0.29 -3.66
N ILE A 6 9.79 -0.24 -3.97
CA ILE A 6 8.66 0.54 -4.48
C ILE A 6 7.90 1.13 -3.28
N LEU A 7 7.79 2.45 -3.24
CA LEU A 7 7.19 3.19 -2.14
C LEU A 7 5.82 3.75 -2.57
N LEU A 8 4.76 3.32 -1.89
CA LEU A 8 3.41 3.84 -2.03
C LEU A 8 3.10 4.74 -0.82
N GLY A 9 2.65 5.97 -1.08
CA GLY A 9 2.40 6.94 -0.01
C GLY A 9 3.49 7.98 0.24
N THR A 10 4.41 8.19 -0.71
CA THR A 10 5.52 9.17 -0.57
C THR A 10 5.08 10.63 -0.66
N VAL A 11 4.03 10.91 -1.43
CA VAL A 11 3.51 12.27 -1.65
C VAL A 11 2.05 12.38 -1.19
N THR A 12 1.22 11.40 -1.53
CA THR A 12 -0.20 11.36 -1.17
C THR A 12 -0.60 9.97 -0.73
N ASP A 13 -1.63 9.87 0.12
CA ASP A 13 -2.12 8.58 0.60
C ASP A 13 -2.63 7.73 -0.57
N PRO A 14 -2.18 6.47 -0.72
CA PRO A 14 -2.61 5.61 -1.81
C PRO A 14 -4.05 5.09 -1.63
N TYR A 15 -4.63 5.24 -0.43
CA TYR A 15 -5.98 4.81 -0.08
C TYR A 15 -6.91 6.00 0.23
N GLN A 16 -6.84 7.04 -0.61
CA GLN A 16 -7.82 8.14 -0.60
C GLN A 16 -9.25 7.62 -0.84
N PRO A 17 -10.32 8.36 -0.46
CA PRO A 17 -11.70 7.90 -0.60
C PRO A 17 -12.09 7.42 -2.00
N LEU A 18 -11.50 8.01 -3.05
CA LEU A 18 -11.75 7.60 -4.44
C LEU A 18 -11.16 6.24 -4.81
N GLU A 19 -10.19 5.73 -4.04
CA GLU A 19 -9.59 4.40 -4.23
C GLU A 19 -10.60 3.27 -4.00
N GLU A 20 -11.66 3.50 -3.22
CA GLU A 20 -12.77 2.54 -3.06
C GLU A 20 -13.44 2.23 -4.40
N LYS A 21 -13.49 3.22 -5.29
CA LYS A 21 -14.15 3.12 -6.60
C LYS A 21 -13.17 2.73 -7.71
N TYR A 22 -11.99 3.34 -7.73
CA TYR A 22 -11.08 3.22 -8.88
C TYR A 22 -10.06 2.08 -8.75
N GLU A 23 -9.81 1.59 -7.53
CA GLU A 23 -8.95 0.44 -7.29
C GLU A 23 -7.55 0.55 -7.95
N ILE A 24 -6.99 1.77 -8.01
CA ILE A 24 -5.74 2.04 -8.72
C ILE A 24 -4.59 1.40 -7.94
N THR A 25 -4.56 1.62 -6.61
CA THR A 25 -3.57 1.00 -5.73
C THR A 25 -3.69 -0.52 -5.76
N ARG A 26 -4.92 -1.07 -5.69
CA ARG A 26 -5.15 -2.51 -5.81
C ARG A 26 -4.62 -3.07 -7.14
N SER A 27 -4.86 -2.37 -8.25
CA SER A 27 -4.38 -2.77 -9.57
C SER A 27 -2.86 -2.79 -9.64
N CYS A 28 -2.18 -1.78 -9.07
CA CYS A 28 -0.73 -1.81 -8.91
C CYS A 28 -0.27 -3.01 -8.07
N LEU A 29 -0.94 -3.30 -6.95
CA LEU A 29 -0.61 -4.45 -6.11
C LEU A 29 -0.74 -5.79 -6.85
N LYS A 30 -1.76 -5.96 -7.70
CA LYS A 30 -1.91 -7.18 -8.54
C LYS A 30 -0.70 -7.42 -9.44
N GLU A 31 -0.15 -6.37 -10.05
CA GLU A 31 1.06 -6.47 -10.86
C GLU A 31 2.30 -6.77 -9.99
N LEU A 32 2.35 -6.20 -8.79
CA LEU A 32 3.46 -6.38 -7.85
C LEU A 32 3.52 -7.76 -7.21
N VAL A 33 2.40 -8.49 -7.09
CA VAL A 33 2.35 -9.88 -6.58
C VAL A 33 3.31 -10.78 -7.34
N ASN A 34 3.39 -10.63 -8.66
CA ASN A 34 4.28 -11.45 -9.50
C ASN A 34 5.68 -10.83 -9.68
N SER A 35 5.97 -9.76 -8.96
CA SER A 35 7.24 -9.04 -9.04
C SER A 35 8.19 -9.45 -7.92
N ASN A 36 9.50 -9.21 -8.12
CA ASN A 36 10.53 -9.44 -7.10
C ASN A 36 10.95 -8.14 -6.40
N PHE A 37 10.13 -7.08 -6.49
CA PHE A 37 10.43 -5.80 -5.84
C PHE A 37 9.94 -5.80 -4.40
N PRO A 38 10.76 -5.35 -3.44
CA PRO A 38 10.28 -4.98 -2.12
C PRO A 38 9.26 -3.83 -2.23
N VAL A 39 8.21 -3.87 -1.42
CA VAL A 39 7.13 -2.87 -1.42
C VAL A 39 6.98 -2.28 -0.02
N SER A 40 6.83 -0.96 0.08
CA SER A 40 6.43 -0.29 1.32
C SER A 40 5.23 0.60 1.07
N ILE A 41 4.19 0.46 1.90
CA ILE A 41 2.95 1.22 1.84
C ILE A 41 2.85 2.06 3.09
N GLN A 42 2.57 3.36 2.94
CA GLN A 42 2.23 4.25 4.05
C GLN A 42 0.80 4.76 3.87
N THR A 43 -0.06 4.57 4.88
CA THR A 43 -1.46 5.03 4.82
C THR A 43 -2.05 5.37 6.19
N LYS A 44 -3.07 6.22 6.19
CA LYS A 44 -3.94 6.51 7.34
C LYS A 44 -5.28 5.76 7.26
N SER A 45 -5.57 5.13 6.12
CA SER A 45 -6.88 4.58 5.82
C SER A 45 -6.97 3.10 6.18
N SER A 46 -8.11 2.68 6.75
CA SER A 46 -8.42 1.26 6.96
C SER A 46 -8.74 0.52 5.66
N LEU A 47 -8.91 1.22 4.55
CA LEU A 47 -9.21 0.63 3.23
C LEU A 47 -8.10 -0.32 2.75
N VAL A 48 -6.87 -0.17 3.24
CA VAL A 48 -5.76 -1.10 2.98
C VAL A 48 -6.10 -2.56 3.33
N LEU A 49 -7.02 -2.78 4.27
CA LEU A 49 -7.48 -4.12 4.64
C LEU A 49 -8.24 -4.84 3.52
N ARG A 50 -8.85 -4.11 2.56
CA ARG A 50 -9.47 -4.68 1.36
C ARG A 50 -8.46 -5.51 0.54
N ASP A 51 -7.21 -5.05 0.51
CA ASP A 51 -6.17 -5.59 -0.37
C ASP A 51 -5.26 -6.60 0.33
N MET A 52 -5.68 -7.09 1.51
CA MET A 52 -4.97 -8.07 2.32
C MET A 52 -4.70 -9.39 1.58
N ASP A 53 -5.55 -9.76 0.62
CA ASP A 53 -5.37 -10.92 -0.24
C ASP A 53 -4.14 -10.78 -1.15
N LEU A 54 -3.85 -9.58 -1.66
CA LEU A 54 -2.69 -9.30 -2.50
C LEU A 54 -1.44 -9.03 -1.66
N ILE A 55 -1.58 -8.29 -0.56
CA ILE A 55 -0.48 -7.93 0.34
C ILE A 55 0.21 -9.19 0.88
N LYS A 56 -0.55 -10.24 1.22
CA LYS A 56 0.01 -11.49 1.74
C LYS A 56 0.83 -12.29 0.72
N GLU A 57 0.59 -12.08 -0.57
CA GLU A 57 1.31 -12.79 -1.64
C GLU A 57 2.62 -12.07 -2.01
N ILE A 58 2.78 -10.80 -1.63
CA ILE A 58 4.03 -10.06 -1.87
C ILE A 58 5.08 -10.50 -0.85
N LYS A 59 6.19 -11.03 -1.36
CA LYS A 59 7.24 -11.66 -0.54
C LYS A 59 7.93 -10.72 0.46
N ASP A 60 8.22 -9.49 0.03
CA ASP A 60 8.93 -8.49 0.83
C ASP A 60 8.09 -7.22 0.86
N ILE A 61 7.25 -7.09 1.89
CA ILE A 61 6.29 -6.01 2.01
C ILE A 61 6.23 -5.45 3.44
N GLU A 62 6.16 -4.13 3.53
CA GLU A 62 5.89 -3.39 4.75
C GLU A 62 4.63 -2.53 4.57
N VAL A 63 3.75 -2.52 5.58
CA VAL A 63 2.59 -1.63 5.63
C VAL A 63 2.69 -0.78 6.90
N GLY A 64 3.02 0.49 6.74
CA GLY A 64 3.02 1.50 7.78
C GLY A 64 1.66 2.19 7.92
N ILE A 65 1.14 2.21 9.15
CA ILE A 65 -0.09 2.91 9.49
C ILE A 65 0.23 4.19 10.24
N THR A 66 -0.24 5.32 9.71
CA THR A 66 -0.14 6.59 10.41
C THR A 66 -1.34 6.77 11.33
N ALA A 67 -1.12 6.65 12.63
CA ALA A 67 -2.09 7.00 13.66
C ALA A 67 -1.84 8.43 14.14
N THR A 68 -2.85 9.29 14.06
CA THR A 68 -2.80 10.64 14.62
C THR A 68 -3.72 10.71 15.83
N ILE A 69 -3.18 11.11 16.98
CA ILE A 69 -3.96 11.39 18.18
C ILE A 69 -4.40 12.85 18.07
N PHE A 70 -5.70 13.10 18.10
CA PHE A 70 -6.24 14.44 18.28
C PHE A 70 -6.40 14.64 19.79
N ASN A 71 -5.59 15.52 20.37
CA ASN A 71 -5.91 16.06 21.69
C ASN A 71 -6.95 17.18 21.47
N GLU A 72 -8.02 17.15 22.26
CA GLU A 72 -8.92 18.31 22.41
C GLU A 72 -8.17 19.53 22.97
#